data_AF-A0A956FYR7-F1
#
_entry.id   AF-A0A956FYR7-F1
#
_cell.length_a   1.000
_cell.length_b   1.000
_cell.length_c   1.000
_cell.angle_alpha   90.00
_cell.angle_beta   90.00
_cell.angle_gamma   90.00
#
_symmetry.space_group_name_H-M   'P 1'
#
loop_
_entity.id
_entity.type
_entity.pdbx_description
1 polymer ?
#
loop_
_entity_poly.entity_id
_entity_poly.type
_entity_poly.pdbx_seq_one_letter_code
_entity_poly.pdbx_strand_id
1 'polypeptide(L)'
;MSIRTSFTLAAVLAAASVPALAFADSSGAPGYVTSLTVNTKSSDSVGSYRGSVRIREGAEPGSPNREYRWGGTICSGRDLADGDVVLLTEALRGRSDTQIVPRYKMGQAGARCLVSFTLQEPVFTDAKPQ
;
A
#
# COMPACT_ATOMS: atom_id res chain seq x y z
N MET A 1 72.65 11.15 -21.93
CA MET A 1 71.89 11.35 -20.67
C MET A 1 70.41 11.14 -20.98
N SER A 2 69.74 10.37 -20.12
CA SER A 2 68.50 9.64 -20.40
C SER A 2 67.23 10.51 -20.28
N ILE A 3 66.32 10.41 -21.24
CA ILE A 3 65.01 11.10 -21.25
C ILE A 3 64.02 10.22 -20.47
N ARG A 4 63.52 10.73 -19.34
CA ARG A 4 62.55 10.04 -18.48
C ARG A 4 61.13 10.30 -18.99
N THR A 5 60.58 9.37 -19.76
CA THR A 5 59.16 9.35 -20.15
C THR A 5 58.33 8.84 -18.96
N SER A 6 57.58 9.72 -18.31
CA SER A 6 56.67 9.34 -17.22
C SER A 6 55.27 9.13 -17.78
N PHE A 7 54.85 7.87 -17.88
CA PHE A 7 53.45 7.50 -18.16
C PHE A 7 52.63 7.61 -16.87
N THR A 8 51.70 8.56 -16.81
CA THR A 8 50.73 8.64 -15.70
C THR A 8 49.46 7.92 -16.13
N LEU A 9 49.13 6.82 -15.45
CA LEU A 9 47.92 6.04 -15.63
C LEU A 9 46.67 6.90 -15.35
N ALA A 10 45.75 6.96 -16.30
CA ALA A 10 44.39 7.45 -16.07
C ALA A 10 43.55 6.36 -15.39
N ALA A 11 43.19 6.57 -14.12
CA ALA A 11 42.25 5.73 -13.40
C ALA A 11 40.82 6.08 -13.82
N VAL A 12 40.19 5.23 -14.64
CA VAL A 12 38.76 5.34 -14.99
C VAL A 12 37.94 4.86 -13.78
N LEU A 13 37.35 5.79 -13.02
CA LEU A 13 36.32 5.48 -12.05
C LEU A 13 35.04 5.04 -12.78
N ALA A 14 34.85 3.73 -12.90
CA ALA A 14 33.55 3.17 -13.28
C ALA A 14 32.60 3.31 -12.08
N ALA A 15 31.80 4.39 -12.06
CA ALA A 15 30.68 4.53 -11.14
C ALA A 15 29.64 3.45 -11.47
N ALA A 16 29.65 2.36 -10.72
CA ALA A 16 28.61 1.33 -10.80
C ALA A 16 27.29 1.93 -10.30
N SER A 17 26.43 2.36 -11.22
CA SER A 17 25.05 2.73 -10.93
C SER A 17 24.28 1.48 -10.51
N VAL A 18 24.27 1.18 -9.21
CA VAL A 18 23.40 0.12 -8.67
C VAL A 18 21.96 0.60 -8.86
N PRO A 19 21.12 -0.11 -9.65
CA PRO A 19 19.72 0.27 -9.77
C PRO A 19 19.08 0.15 -8.38
N ALA A 20 18.51 1.25 -7.88
CA ALA A 20 17.69 1.20 -6.69
C ALA A 20 16.49 0.30 -6.99
N LEU A 21 16.43 -0.86 -6.32
CA LEU A 21 15.26 -1.74 -6.38
C LEU A 21 14.08 -0.97 -5.77
N ALA A 22 13.30 -0.32 -6.62
CA ALA A 22 12.00 0.20 -6.24
C ALA A 22 11.13 -1.02 -5.90
N PHE A 23 10.92 -1.30 -4.62
CA PHE A 23 9.96 -2.31 -4.20
C PHE A 23 8.59 -1.93 -4.78
N ALA A 24 8.13 -2.74 -5.72
CA ALA A 24 6.80 -2.64 -6.32
C ALA A 24 5.73 -2.75 -5.22
N ASP A 25 4.58 -2.11 -5.45
CA ASP A 25 3.45 -2.21 -4.54
C ASP A 25 2.96 -3.65 -4.44
N SER A 26 2.73 -4.12 -3.22
CA SER A 26 2.11 -5.42 -2.98
C SER A 26 0.60 -5.33 -3.17
N SER A 27 -0.01 -6.37 -3.74
CA SER A 27 -1.45 -6.50 -3.80
C SER A 27 -1.96 -7.31 -2.62
N GLY A 28 -2.98 -6.80 -1.92
CA GLY A 28 -3.84 -7.65 -1.11
C GLY A 28 -4.85 -8.40 -1.97
N ALA A 29 -5.60 -9.28 -1.33
CA ALA A 29 -6.68 -10.00 -1.99
C ALA A 29 -7.95 -9.14 -2.06
N PRO A 30 -8.82 -9.36 -3.06
CA PRO A 30 -10.14 -8.74 -3.10
C PRO A 30 -10.92 -9.04 -1.83
N GLY A 31 -11.65 -8.05 -1.31
CA GLY A 31 -12.39 -8.23 -0.07
C GLY A 31 -13.36 -7.10 0.22
N TYR A 32 -14.04 -7.22 1.35
CA TYR A 32 -15.06 -6.26 1.77
C TYR A 32 -14.56 -5.40 2.91
N VAL A 33 -14.86 -4.10 2.86
CA VAL A 33 -14.56 -3.18 3.95
C VAL A 33 -15.41 -3.55 5.16
N THR A 34 -14.77 -3.87 6.28
CA THR A 34 -15.44 -4.23 7.53
C THR A 34 -15.42 -3.12 8.57
N SER A 35 -14.40 -2.25 8.52
CA SER A 35 -14.34 -1.06 9.35
C SER A 35 -13.47 0.02 8.71
N LEU A 36 -13.84 1.28 8.92
CA LEU A 36 -13.06 2.45 8.55
C LEU A 36 -12.83 3.30 9.80
N THR A 37 -11.58 3.64 10.08
CA THR A 37 -11.16 4.52 11.18
C THR A 37 -10.49 5.76 10.60
N VAL A 38 -10.94 6.94 11.01
CA VAL A 38 -10.32 8.22 10.65
C VAL A 38 -9.94 8.94 11.95
N ASN A 39 -8.64 9.14 12.15
CA ASN A 39 -8.12 9.86 13.32
C ASN A 39 -8.16 11.36 13.06
N THR A 40 -8.90 12.08 13.89
CA THR A 40 -8.90 13.55 13.87
C THR A 40 -7.65 14.09 14.56
N LYS A 41 -7.38 15.40 14.41
CA LYS A 41 -6.18 16.05 14.98
C LYS A 41 -6.05 15.90 16.50
N SER A 42 -7.16 15.67 17.21
CA SER A 42 -7.18 15.49 18.66
C SER A 42 -6.99 14.04 19.12
N SER A 43 -6.89 13.09 18.20
CA SER A 43 -6.66 11.67 18.53
C SER A 43 -5.19 11.46 18.89
N ASP A 44 -4.91 10.78 20.00
CA ASP A 44 -3.56 10.36 20.40
C ASP A 44 -2.88 9.49 19.32
N SER A 45 -3.67 8.84 18.47
CA SER A 45 -3.17 7.97 17.41
C SER A 45 -2.82 8.72 16.12
N VAL A 46 -3.23 9.98 15.94
CA VAL A 46 -3.10 10.71 14.66
C VAL A 46 -1.64 10.90 14.22
N GLY A 47 -0.72 11.03 15.19
CA GLY A 47 0.71 11.12 14.91
C GLY A 47 1.29 9.81 14.36
N SER A 48 0.76 8.68 14.82
CA SER A 48 1.18 7.34 14.38
C SER A 48 0.60 6.99 13.01
N TYR A 49 -0.70 7.21 12.81
CA TYR A 49 -1.38 7.03 11.53
C TYR A 49 -2.66 7.88 11.48
N ARG A 50 -3.00 8.43 10.30
CA ARG A 50 -4.17 9.29 10.13
C ARG A 50 -5.47 8.52 9.98
N GLY A 51 -5.40 7.27 9.54
CA GLY A 51 -6.56 6.38 9.53
C GLY A 51 -6.21 4.97 9.11
N SER A 52 -7.20 4.09 9.22
CA SER A 52 -7.07 2.70 8.82
C SER A 52 -8.37 2.13 8.26
N VAL A 53 -8.24 1.16 7.36
CA VAL A 53 -9.34 0.37 6.81
C VAL A 53 -9.08 -1.09 7.09
N ARG A 54 -10.09 -1.81 7.58
CA ARG A 54 -10.04 -3.26 7.72
C ARG A 54 -10.82 -3.92 6.60
N ILE A 55 -10.19 -4.90 5.95
CA ILE A 55 -10.72 -5.59 4.79
C ILE A 55 -10.74 -7.07 5.11
N ARG A 56 -11.92 -7.68 5.01
CA ARG A 56 -12.07 -9.14 5.01
C ARG A 56 -11.71 -9.63 3.61
N GLU A 57 -10.50 -10.16 3.48
CA GLU A 57 -9.93 -10.66 2.23
C GLU A 57 -10.54 -12.02 1.85
N GLY A 58 -11.32 -12.05 0.77
CA GLY A 58 -12.09 -13.21 0.32
C GLY A 58 -13.59 -13.12 0.67
N ALA A 59 -14.38 -14.02 0.07
CA ALA A 59 -15.83 -14.03 0.17
C ALA A 59 -16.37 -14.83 1.36
N GLU A 60 -15.57 -15.74 1.90
CA GLU A 60 -16.04 -16.72 2.88
C GLU A 60 -16.07 -16.16 4.32
N PRO A 61 -17.02 -16.63 5.15
CA PRO A 61 -16.93 -16.46 6.58
C PRO A 61 -15.60 -17.02 7.11
N GLY A 62 -14.88 -16.23 7.91
CA GLY A 62 -13.56 -16.62 8.45
C GLY A 62 -12.36 -16.21 7.61
N SER A 63 -12.59 -15.59 6.44
CA SER A 63 -11.53 -14.93 5.65
C SER A 63 -10.68 -13.96 6.49
N PRO A 64 -9.36 -13.84 6.22
CA PRO A 64 -8.48 -12.94 6.96
C PRO A 64 -9.00 -11.50 6.98
N ASN A 65 -9.10 -10.90 8.17
CA ASN A 65 -9.44 -9.50 8.31
C ASN A 65 -8.18 -8.65 8.50
N ARG A 66 -7.69 -8.06 7.40
CA ARG A 66 -6.41 -7.33 7.38
C ARG A 66 -6.63 -5.83 7.53
N GLU A 67 -5.76 -5.21 8.30
CA GLU A 67 -5.74 -3.76 8.50
C GLU A 67 -4.72 -3.09 7.57
N TYR A 68 -5.16 -2.03 6.89
CA TYR A 68 -4.33 -1.15 6.07
C TYR A 68 -4.40 0.26 6.64
N ARG A 69 -3.25 0.89 6.84
CA ARG A 69 -3.13 2.22 7.45
C ARG A 69 -2.66 3.24 6.43
N TRP A 70 -2.88 4.52 6.70
CA TRP A 70 -2.29 5.61 5.93
C TRP A 70 -1.93 6.79 6.83
N GLY A 71 -1.01 7.62 6.33
CA GLY A 71 -0.49 8.80 6.98
C GLY A 71 0.30 8.53 8.27
N GLY A 72 0.69 9.61 8.93
CA GLY A 72 1.46 9.56 10.18
C GLY A 72 2.87 9.00 10.01
N THR A 73 3.53 8.70 11.13
CA THR A 73 4.91 8.19 11.15
C THR A 73 5.02 6.75 10.64
N ILE A 74 4.00 5.92 10.89
CA ILE A 74 3.99 4.51 10.47
C ILE A 74 3.96 4.38 8.94
N CYS A 75 3.18 5.24 8.29
CA CYS A 75 2.97 5.28 6.84
C CYS A 75 3.41 6.62 6.24
N SER A 76 4.61 7.06 6.60
CA SER A 76 5.17 8.35 6.18
C SER A 76 5.13 8.55 4.66
N GLY A 77 4.61 9.71 4.24
CA GLY A 77 4.44 10.09 2.83
C GLY A 77 3.36 9.31 2.08
N ARG A 78 2.53 8.52 2.77
CA ARG A 78 1.45 7.71 2.17
C ARG A 78 0.12 8.13 2.78
N ASP A 79 -0.34 9.29 2.37
CA ASP A 79 -1.64 9.83 2.76
C ASP A 79 -2.70 9.49 1.71
N LEU A 80 -3.95 9.34 2.17
CA LEU A 80 -5.11 9.32 1.30
C LEU A 80 -5.68 10.73 1.18
N ALA A 81 -6.20 11.07 0.00
CA ALA A 81 -6.99 12.27 -0.17
C ALA A 81 -8.36 12.08 0.48
N ASP A 82 -9.03 13.18 0.83
CA ASP A 82 -10.37 13.11 1.45
C ASP A 82 -11.38 12.40 0.53
N GLY A 83 -11.25 12.57 -0.79
CA GLY A 83 -12.07 11.85 -1.77
C GLY A 83 -11.88 10.32 -1.72
N ASP A 84 -10.67 9.84 -1.46
CA ASP A 84 -10.39 8.41 -1.32
C ASP A 84 -11.05 7.85 -0.06
N VAL A 85 -11.05 8.62 1.03
CA VAL A 85 -11.71 8.23 2.28
C VAL A 85 -13.23 8.17 2.10
N VAL A 86 -13.81 9.07 1.30
CA VAL A 86 -15.22 9.01 0.93
C VAL A 86 -15.51 7.73 0.14
N LEU A 87 -14.68 7.36 -0.83
CA LEU A 87 -14.85 6.10 -1.57
C LEU A 87 -14.78 4.86 -0.67
N LEU A 88 -13.88 4.84 0.32
CA LEU A 88 -13.82 3.77 1.32
C LEU A 88 -15.07 3.74 2.21
N THR A 89 -15.66 4.91 2.49
CA THR A 89 -16.92 5.02 3.25
C THR A 89 -18.09 4.43 2.45
N GLU A 90 -18.16 4.71 1.15
CA GLU A 90 -19.17 4.13 0.27
C GLU A 90 -19.01 2.61 0.14
N ALA A 91 -17.77 2.12 0.01
CA ALA A 91 -17.50 0.67 0.01
C ALA A 91 -17.93 -0.01 1.34
N LEU A 92 -17.71 0.66 2.49
CA LEU A 92 -18.18 0.18 3.79
C LEU A 92 -19.72 0.13 3.85
N ARG A 93 -20.41 1.12 3.27
CA ARG A 93 -21.88 1.16 3.21
C ARG A 93 -22.45 0.09 2.28
N GLY A 94 -21.80 -0.16 1.16
CA GLY A 94 -22.19 -1.18 0.17
C GLY A 94 -22.08 -2.61 0.69
N ARG A 95 -21.34 -2.85 1.79
CA ARG A 95 -21.16 -4.14 2.48
C ARG A 95 -20.75 -5.30 1.57
N SER A 96 -21.70 -5.93 0.89
CA SER A 96 -21.54 -7.09 0.01
C SER A 96 -21.44 -6.74 -1.47
N ASP A 97 -21.78 -5.51 -1.86
CA ASP A 97 -21.99 -5.17 -3.27
C ASP A 97 -20.77 -4.45 -3.87
N THR A 98 -19.74 -4.23 -3.06
CA THR A 98 -18.50 -3.58 -3.49
C THR A 98 -17.32 -4.28 -2.84
N GLN A 99 -16.49 -4.90 -3.66
CA GLN A 99 -15.19 -5.39 -3.25
C GLN A 99 -14.13 -4.32 -3.47
N ILE A 100 -13.12 -4.34 -2.61
CA ILE A 100 -11.93 -3.53 -2.78
C ILE A 100 -10.69 -4.41 -2.90
N VAL A 101 -9.78 -4.03 -3.80
CA VAL A 101 -8.48 -4.67 -3.97
C VAL A 101 -7.42 -3.69 -3.48
N PRO A 102 -6.88 -3.85 -2.25
CA PRO A 102 -5.92 -2.91 -1.70
C PRO A 102 -4.54 -3.12 -2.31
N ARG A 103 -3.85 -2.03 -2.61
CA ARG A 103 -2.40 -2.01 -2.88
C ARG A 103 -1.70 -1.38 -1.71
N TYR A 104 -0.60 -1.99 -1.28
CA TYR A 104 0.11 -1.54 -0.08
C TYR A 104 1.63 -1.65 -0.22
N LYS A 105 2.34 -0.87 0.59
CA LYS A 105 3.75 -1.12 0.92
C LYS A 105 3.89 -1.39 2.41
N MET A 106 4.94 -2.09 2.79
CA MET A 106 5.26 -2.26 4.20
C MET A 106 5.78 -0.93 4.77
N GLY A 107 5.19 -0.50 5.89
CA GLY A 107 5.62 0.63 6.69
C GLY A 107 6.41 0.20 7.92
N GLN A 108 6.55 1.12 8.88
CA GLN A 108 7.21 0.82 10.14
C GLN A 108 6.43 -0.24 10.94
N ALA A 109 7.13 -0.99 11.79
CA ALA A 109 6.56 -2.06 12.62
C ALA A 109 5.73 -3.10 11.85
N GLY A 110 6.01 -3.30 10.56
CA GLY A 110 5.31 -4.26 9.72
C GLY A 110 3.89 -3.85 9.32
N ALA A 111 3.53 -2.57 9.46
CA ALA A 111 2.22 -2.08 9.05
C ALA A 111 2.04 -2.18 7.53
N ARG A 112 0.83 -2.53 7.06
CA ARG A 112 0.48 -2.41 5.64
C ARG A 112 0.00 -0.99 5.38
N CYS A 113 0.80 -0.22 4.67
CA CYS A 113 0.45 1.14 4.30
C CYS A 113 -0.28 1.15 2.98
N LEU A 114 -1.56 1.52 2.99
CA LEU A 114 -2.39 1.64 1.79
C LEU A 114 -1.79 2.72 0.89
N VAL A 115 -1.60 2.40 -0.38
CA VAL A 115 -1.08 3.34 -1.39
C VAL A 115 -2.06 3.56 -2.53
N SER A 116 -2.92 2.58 -2.80
CA SER A 116 -4.06 2.71 -3.70
C SER A 116 -5.04 1.58 -3.45
N PHE A 117 -6.21 1.66 -4.03
CA PHE A 117 -7.19 0.57 -4.05
C PHE A 117 -8.02 0.64 -5.32
N THR A 118 -8.55 -0.50 -5.73
CA THR A 118 -9.53 -0.60 -6.81
C THR A 118 -10.87 -0.97 -6.18
N LEU A 119 -11.94 -0.26 -6.55
CA LEU A 119 -13.31 -0.69 -6.30
C LEU A 119 -13.75 -1.59 -7.47
N GLN A 120 -14.41 -2.69 -7.17
CA GLN A 120 -14.97 -3.59 -8.18
C GLN A 120 -16.24 -4.26 -7.67
N GLU A 121 -17.11 -4.66 -8.60
CA GLU A 121 -18.26 -5.50 -8.28
C GLU A 121 -17.79 -6.89 -7.84
N PRO A 122 -18.54 -7.57 -6.96
CA PRO A 122 -18.27 -8.96 -6.62
C PRO A 122 -18.36 -9.82 -7.88
N VAL A 123 -17.36 -10.66 -8.12
CA VAL A 123 -17.44 -11.68 -9.17
C VAL A 123 -18.36 -12.79 -8.66
N PHE A 124 -19.63 -12.74 -9.04
CA PHE A 124 -20.54 -13.86 -8.87
C PHE A 124 -20.23 -14.86 -9.99
N THR A 125 -19.47 -15.92 -9.69
CA THR A 125 -19.42 -17.07 -10.59
C THR A 125 -20.80 -17.68 -10.63
N ASP A 126 -21.51 -17.47 -11.76
CA ASP A 126 -22.78 -18.13 -12.04
C ASP A 126 -22.65 -19.62 -11.77
N ALA A 127 -23.44 -20.12 -10.83
CA ALA A 127 -23.60 -21.54 -10.62
C ALA A 127 -24.10 -22.13 -11.94
N LYS A 128 -23.28 -23.00 -12.54
CA LYS A 128 -23.63 -23.76 -13.73
C LYS A 128 -25.00 -24.43 -13.49
N PRO A 129 -26.02 -24.21 -14.33
CA PRO A 129 -27.27 -24.95 -14.21
C PRO A 129 -26.95 -26.44 -14.38
N GLN A 130 -27.49 -27.26 -13.46
CA GLN A 130 -27.40 -28.72 -13.48
C GLN A 130 -28.09 -29.29 -14.72
#